data_AF-A0A0R1NTD5-F1
#
_entry.id   AF-A0A0R1NTD5-F1
#
_cell.length_a   1.000
_cell.length_b   1.000
_cell.length_c   1.000
_cell.angle_alpha   90.00
_cell.angle_beta   90.00
_cell.angle_gamma   90.00
#
_symmetry.space_group_name_H-M   'P 1'
#
loop_
_entity.id
_entity.type
_entity.pdbx_description
1 polymer ?
#
loop_
_entity_poly.entity_id
_entity_poly.type
_entity_poly.pdbx_seq_one_letter_code
_entity_poly.pdbx_strand_id
1 'polypeptide(L)'
;MADNYLATHSATELSKLIRSNQIDRTDLVQELVETINSKNSQLNAVTSLWSDRALKMAQQFRDTGQPFAGIPILLKGLGQSFKDEPDTGSSALLKDHKATFTHNFVKALINAGLIPVGETNAPEFGFKNVTDAMLYGDAHNPWNTDFQPGGSSGGSAAAVGGAWLPIAGGNDGGGSIRIPSSFSGTIGLKPTRGRVPAGPIE
;
A
#
# COMPACT_ATOMS: atom_id res chain seq x y z
N MET A 1 -16.68 3.36 20.13
CA MET A 1 -16.34 3.32 18.69
C MET A 1 -14.83 3.26 18.66
N ALA A 2 -14.24 2.25 18.01
CA ALA A 2 -12.79 2.28 17.82
C ALA A 2 -12.46 3.57 17.03
N ASP A 3 -11.52 4.36 17.54
CA ASP A 3 -11.12 5.60 16.90
C ASP A 3 -10.49 5.25 15.53
N ASN A 4 -11.04 5.81 14.44
CA ASN A 4 -10.58 5.57 13.08
C ASN A 4 -9.41 6.50 12.75
N TYR A 5 -8.27 6.26 13.41
CA TYR A 5 -7.09 7.12 13.35
C TYR A 5 -6.50 7.16 11.94
N LEU A 6 -6.47 6.03 11.23
CA LEU A 6 -5.92 5.94 9.88
C LEU A 6 -6.69 6.77 8.85
N ALA A 7 -8.00 6.89 9.01
CA ALA A 7 -8.83 7.70 8.11
C ALA A 7 -8.74 9.21 8.39
N THR A 8 -8.35 9.60 9.60
CA THR A 8 -8.52 10.98 10.10
C THR A 8 -7.21 11.74 10.31
N HIS A 9 -6.07 11.03 10.29
CA HIS A 9 -4.76 11.63 10.55
C HIS A 9 -3.77 11.29 9.44
N SER A 10 -2.87 12.22 9.14
CA SER A 10 -1.71 11.94 8.29
C SER A 10 -0.72 10.99 8.97
N ALA A 11 0.11 10.30 8.19
CA ALA A 11 1.14 9.41 8.71
C ALA A 11 2.13 10.11 9.67
N THR A 12 2.40 11.40 9.46
CA THR A 12 3.29 12.18 10.35
C THR A 12 2.61 12.57 11.66
N GLU A 13 1.29 12.82 11.66
CA GLU A 13 0.50 13.04 12.87
C GLU A 13 0.39 11.77 13.70
N LEU A 14 0.08 10.63 13.08
CA LEU A 14 0.06 9.33 13.75
C LEU A 14 1.40 9.01 14.41
N SER A 15 2.50 9.35 13.73
CA SER A 15 3.84 9.15 14.28
C SER A 15 4.09 10.00 15.53
N LYS A 16 3.54 11.22 15.60
CA LYS A 16 3.60 12.06 16.80
C LYS A 16 2.75 11.46 17.93
N LEU A 17 1.55 10.97 17.62
CA LEU A 17 0.66 10.36 18.60
C LEU A 17 1.31 9.12 19.25
N ILE A 18 1.90 8.23 18.45
CA ILE A 18 2.65 7.06 18.94
C ILE A 18 3.81 7.49 19.85
N ARG A 19 4.60 8.48 19.44
CA ARG A 19 5.74 8.97 20.23
C ARG A 19 5.34 9.61 21.55
N SER A 20 4.14 10.20 21.60
CA SER A 20 3.54 10.72 22.82
C SER A 20 2.79 9.68 23.65
N ASN A 21 2.84 8.40 23.26
CA ASN A 21 2.12 7.29 23.90
C ASN A 21 0.58 7.48 23.96
N GLN A 22 0.01 8.20 22.99
CA GLN A 22 -1.44 8.39 22.90
C GLN A 22 -2.14 7.22 22.19
N ILE A 23 -1.44 6.55 21.29
CA ILE A 23 -1.92 5.38 20.54
C ILE A 23 -0.78 4.37 20.39
N ASP A 24 -1.10 3.10 20.17
CA ASP A 24 -0.11 2.08 19.84
C ASP A 24 -0.07 1.76 18.34
N ARG A 25 1.11 1.42 17.83
CA ARG A 25 1.31 1.03 16.43
C ARG A 25 0.65 -0.30 16.07
N THR A 26 0.55 -1.22 17.03
CA THR A 26 -0.13 -2.50 16.85
C THR A 26 -1.63 -2.29 16.67
N ASP A 27 -2.21 -1.33 17.38
CA ASP A 27 -3.61 -0.92 17.20
C ASP A 27 -3.85 -0.39 15.77
N LEU A 28 -2.94 0.43 15.23
CA LEU A 28 -3.06 0.92 13.84
C LEU A 28 -2.94 -0.21 12.80
N VAL A 29 -2.05 -1.18 13.01
CA VAL A 29 -1.97 -2.34 12.12
C VAL A 29 -3.26 -3.15 12.17
N GLN A 30 -3.79 -3.37 13.37
CA GLN A 30 -5.05 -4.09 13.57
C GLN A 30 -6.23 -3.34 12.93
N GLU A 31 -6.30 -2.02 13.09
CA GLU A 31 -7.30 -1.13 12.48
C GLU A 31 -7.30 -1.26 10.94
N LEU A 32 -6.11 -1.27 10.31
CA LEU A 32 -6.01 -1.45 8.85
C LEU A 32 -6.46 -2.86 8.44
N VAL A 33 -6.05 -3.90 9.16
CA VAL A 33 -6.43 -5.29 8.89
C VAL A 33 -7.96 -5.45 8.95
N GLU A 34 -8.60 -4.91 9.98
CA GLU A 34 -10.05 -4.93 10.15
C GLU A 34 -10.78 -4.13 9.06
N THR A 35 -10.22 -2.98 8.68
CA THR A 35 -10.74 -2.17 7.58
C THR A 35 -10.69 -2.92 6.26
N ILE A 36 -9.58 -3.57 5.95
CA ILE A 36 -9.42 -4.37 4.72
C ILE A 36 -10.40 -5.56 4.75
N ASN A 37 -10.46 -6.31 5.84
CA ASN A 37 -11.36 -7.47 5.96
C ASN A 37 -12.84 -7.08 5.78
N SER A 38 -13.25 -5.91 6.26
CA SER A 38 -14.64 -5.46 6.20
C SER A 38 -15.02 -4.76 4.89
N LYS A 39 -14.08 -4.04 4.25
CA LYS A 39 -14.39 -3.16 3.10
C LYS A 39 -13.79 -3.61 1.77
N ASN A 40 -12.82 -4.53 1.76
CA ASN A 40 -12.12 -4.87 0.52
C ASN A 40 -12.99 -5.60 -0.51
N SER A 41 -14.09 -6.25 -0.11
CA SER A 41 -15.07 -6.80 -1.04
C SER A 41 -15.76 -5.73 -1.90
N GLN A 42 -15.76 -4.45 -1.50
CA GLN A 42 -16.37 -3.36 -2.24
C GLN A 42 -15.41 -2.73 -3.25
N LEU A 43 -14.13 -2.58 -2.88
CA LEU A 43 -13.14 -1.88 -3.71
C LEU A 43 -12.14 -2.79 -4.42
N ASN A 44 -11.97 -4.02 -3.93
CA ASN A 44 -10.95 -4.97 -4.39
C ASN A 44 -9.56 -4.31 -4.55
N ALA A 45 -9.21 -3.47 -3.58
CA ALA A 45 -8.01 -2.65 -3.60
C ALA A 45 -6.77 -3.42 -3.13
N VAL A 46 -6.95 -4.47 -2.32
CA VAL A 46 -5.88 -5.30 -1.73
C VAL A 46 -6.01 -6.75 -2.21
N THR A 47 -4.93 -7.32 -2.71
CA THR A 47 -4.88 -8.69 -3.28
C THR A 47 -4.21 -9.70 -2.35
N SER A 48 -3.35 -9.22 -1.44
CA SER A 48 -2.70 -10.04 -0.43
C SER A 48 -2.59 -9.26 0.88
N LEU A 49 -2.89 -9.92 2.00
CA LEU A 49 -2.84 -9.36 3.34
C LEU A 49 -1.89 -10.18 4.21
N TRP A 50 -1.01 -9.50 4.95
CA TRP A 50 0.08 -10.11 5.72
C TRP A 50 -0.04 -9.83 7.21
N SER A 51 -1.25 -10.01 7.77
CA SER A 51 -1.62 -9.60 9.14
C SER A 51 -0.61 -10.04 10.21
N ASP A 52 -0.28 -11.34 10.27
CA ASP A 52 0.63 -11.87 11.29
C ASP A 52 2.04 -11.27 11.18
N ARG A 53 2.52 -11.10 9.95
CA ARG A 53 3.84 -10.52 9.68
C ARG A 53 3.87 -9.04 10.06
N ALA A 54 2.84 -8.28 9.68
CA ALA A 54 2.71 -6.87 10.02
C ALA A 54 2.61 -6.65 11.54
N LEU A 55 1.79 -7.44 12.24
CA LEU A 55 1.68 -7.36 13.71
C LEU A 55 3.01 -7.68 14.39
N LYS A 56 3.72 -8.72 13.91
CA LYS A 56 5.06 -9.03 14.42
C LYS A 56 6.05 -7.90 14.17
N MET A 57 6.04 -7.28 12.99
CA MET A 57 6.88 -6.12 12.68
C MET A 57 6.54 -4.93 13.59
N ALA A 58 5.26 -4.68 13.89
CA ALA A 58 4.83 -3.64 14.81
C ALA A 58 5.31 -3.90 16.25
N GLN A 59 5.15 -5.12 16.75
CA GLN A 59 5.61 -5.52 18.09
C GLN A 59 7.14 -5.42 18.25
N GLN A 60 7.89 -5.73 17.18
CA GLN A 60 9.35 -5.69 17.17
C GLN A 60 9.93 -4.32 16.81
N PHE A 61 9.07 -3.35 16.48
CA PHE A 61 9.50 -2.04 16.02
C PHE A 61 10.26 -1.28 17.10
N ARG A 62 11.38 -0.67 16.69
CA ARG A 62 12.17 0.23 17.53
C ARG A 62 12.16 1.63 16.92
N ASP A 63 11.70 2.61 17.69
CA ASP A 63 11.82 4.01 17.26
C ASP A 63 13.27 4.47 17.49
N THR A 64 13.98 4.73 16.39
CA THR A 64 15.36 5.24 16.39
C THR A 64 15.42 6.68 15.86
N GLY A 65 14.28 7.36 15.76
CA GLY A 65 14.17 8.73 15.24
C GLY A 65 13.91 8.82 13.73
N GLN A 66 13.60 7.70 13.08
CA GLN A 66 13.18 7.68 11.66
C GLN A 66 11.91 8.53 11.41
N PRO A 67 11.59 8.92 10.17
CA PRO A 67 10.45 9.80 9.89
C PRO A 67 9.09 9.30 10.41
N PHE A 68 8.83 7.99 10.36
CA PHE A 68 7.57 7.38 10.79
C PHE A 68 7.76 6.45 12.00
N ALA A 69 6.79 6.40 12.91
CA ALA A 69 6.90 5.64 14.16
C ALA A 69 6.17 4.27 14.15
N GLY A 70 6.20 3.57 13.01
CA GLY A 70 5.55 2.26 12.84
C GLY A 70 4.17 2.38 12.20
N ILE A 71 4.05 3.22 11.16
CA ILE A 71 2.77 3.46 10.48
C ILE A 71 2.52 2.37 9.42
N PRO A 72 1.34 1.74 9.38
CA PRO A 72 1.04 0.74 8.37
C PRO A 72 1.02 1.34 6.96
N ILE A 73 1.49 0.58 5.99
CA ILE A 73 1.48 0.93 4.56
C ILE A 73 1.09 -0.27 3.71
N LEU A 74 0.40 -0.02 2.59
CA LEU A 74 0.20 -0.99 1.52
C LEU A 74 1.24 -0.80 0.42
N LEU A 75 1.84 -1.91 -0.03
CA LEU A 75 2.78 -1.93 -1.16
C LEU A 75 2.01 -2.15 -2.46
N LYS A 76 2.47 -1.56 -3.56
CA LYS A 76 1.89 -1.87 -4.87
C LYS A 76 2.29 -3.30 -5.26
N GLY A 77 1.34 -4.14 -5.68
CA GLY A 77 1.57 -5.50 -6.19
C GLY A 77 2.34 -5.60 -7.51
N LEU A 78 3.15 -4.59 -7.83
CA LEU A 78 4.04 -4.50 -8.98
C LEU A 78 5.27 -3.67 -8.59
N GLY A 79 6.48 -4.22 -8.73
CA GLY A 79 7.73 -3.48 -8.58
C GLY A 79 8.06 -3.06 -7.14
N GLN A 80 7.37 -3.61 -6.13
CA GLN A 80 7.63 -3.39 -4.71
C GLN A 80 7.69 -4.71 -3.95
N SER A 81 8.41 -5.68 -4.51
CA SER A 81 8.46 -7.06 -4.02
C SER A 81 8.96 -7.12 -2.57
N PHE A 82 8.25 -7.89 -1.74
CA PHE A 82 8.60 -8.16 -0.35
C PHE A 82 8.90 -9.64 -0.18
N LYS A 83 10.11 -9.99 0.25
CA LYS A 83 10.59 -11.38 0.27
C LYS A 83 9.57 -12.34 0.90
N ASP A 84 9.38 -13.48 0.25
CA ASP A 84 8.49 -14.60 0.58
C ASP A 84 6.98 -14.34 0.39
N GLU A 85 6.60 -13.12 0.02
CA GLU A 85 5.23 -12.74 -0.33
C GLU A 85 4.97 -12.87 -1.85
N PRO A 86 3.70 -12.86 -2.30
CA PRO A 86 3.35 -12.92 -3.71
C PRO A 86 4.09 -11.87 -4.54
N ASP A 87 4.50 -12.23 -5.76
CA ASP A 87 5.07 -11.27 -6.72
C ASP A 87 4.60 -11.67 -8.11
N THR A 88 3.30 -11.55 -8.33
CA THR A 88 2.61 -12.21 -9.45
C THR A 88 2.58 -11.37 -10.72
N GLY A 89 3.07 -10.13 -10.67
CA GLY A 89 2.87 -9.22 -11.80
C GLY A 89 1.39 -8.92 -12.09
N SER A 90 0.46 -9.29 -11.19
CA SER A 90 -0.98 -9.37 -11.47
C SER A 90 -1.34 -10.21 -12.70
N SER A 91 -0.48 -11.19 -13.04
CA SER A 91 -0.58 -12.07 -14.20
C SER A 91 -0.87 -13.50 -13.79
N ALA A 92 -1.79 -14.16 -14.49
CA ALA A 92 -2.07 -15.58 -14.30
C ALA A 92 -0.83 -16.47 -14.53
N LEU A 93 0.12 -16.00 -15.37
CA LEU A 93 1.38 -16.70 -15.64
C LEU A 93 2.24 -16.87 -14.38
N LEU A 94 2.18 -15.91 -13.47
CA LEU A 94 3.02 -15.84 -12.27
C LEU A 94 2.20 -15.98 -10.99
N LYS A 95 0.99 -16.58 -11.07
CA LYS A 95 0.05 -16.66 -9.94
C LYS A 95 0.64 -17.28 -8.66
N ASP A 96 1.59 -18.21 -8.81
CA ASP A 96 2.24 -18.94 -7.72
C ASP A 96 3.65 -18.39 -7.42
N HIS A 97 4.09 -17.34 -8.12
CA HIS A 97 5.41 -16.74 -7.93
C HIS A 97 5.47 -15.93 -6.64
N LYS A 98 6.60 -16.06 -5.93
CA LYS A 98 6.91 -15.33 -4.70
C LYS A 98 8.24 -14.62 -4.83
N ALA A 99 8.34 -13.45 -4.21
CA ALA A 99 9.57 -12.67 -4.19
C ALA A 99 10.72 -13.41 -3.47
N THR A 100 11.89 -13.52 -4.10
CA THR A 100 13.07 -14.14 -3.49
C THR A 100 13.89 -13.17 -2.64
N PHE A 101 13.69 -11.86 -2.82
CA PHE A 101 14.30 -10.79 -2.05
C PHE A 101 13.34 -9.60 -1.89
N THR A 102 13.65 -8.73 -0.93
CA THR A 102 12.91 -7.49 -0.72
C THR A 102 13.56 -6.38 -1.55
N HIS A 103 12.77 -5.67 -2.35
CA HIS A 103 13.27 -4.54 -3.14
C HIS A 103 13.88 -3.45 -2.27
N ASN A 104 14.94 -2.80 -2.76
CA ASN A 104 15.61 -1.70 -2.03
C ASN A 104 14.68 -0.53 -1.71
N PHE A 105 13.66 -0.27 -2.55
CA PHE A 105 12.61 0.70 -2.23
C PHE A 105 11.79 0.29 -0.99
N VAL A 106 11.38 -0.98 -0.90
CA VAL A 106 10.63 -1.49 0.26
C VAL A 106 11.49 -1.47 1.52
N LYS A 107 12.78 -1.84 1.41
CA LYS A 107 13.73 -1.68 2.52
C LYS A 107 13.81 -0.22 2.99
N ALA A 108 13.84 0.73 2.06
CA ALA A 108 13.85 2.16 2.40
C ALA A 108 12.56 2.62 3.10
N LEU A 109 11.38 2.12 2.70
CA LEU A 109 10.13 2.39 3.40
C LEU A 109 10.15 1.83 4.84
N ILE A 110 10.63 0.59 5.01
CA ILE A 110 10.77 -0.04 6.33
C ILE A 110 11.75 0.75 7.21
N ASN A 111 12.91 1.15 6.67
CA ASN A 111 13.90 1.97 7.37
C ASN A 111 13.36 3.37 7.71
N ALA A 112 12.45 3.91 6.91
CA ALA A 112 11.74 5.15 7.22
C ALA A 112 10.70 4.98 8.34
N GLY A 113 10.43 3.74 8.78
CA GLY A 113 9.55 3.40 9.88
C GLY A 113 8.12 3.06 9.48
N LEU A 114 7.91 2.64 8.24
CA LEU A 114 6.63 2.13 7.74
C LEU A 114 6.56 0.60 7.90
N ILE A 115 5.35 0.08 8.07
CA ILE A 115 5.09 -1.36 8.25
C ILE A 115 4.25 -1.87 7.08
N PRO A 116 4.83 -2.65 6.14
CA PRO A 116 4.06 -3.28 5.06
C PRO A 116 2.99 -4.24 5.61
N VAL A 117 1.73 -4.00 5.27
CA VAL A 117 0.58 -4.83 5.71
C VAL A 117 0.02 -5.71 4.60
N GLY A 118 0.26 -5.37 3.34
CA GLY A 118 -0.24 -6.13 2.21
C GLY A 118 0.12 -5.52 0.86
N GLU A 119 -0.38 -6.16 -0.20
CA GLU A 119 -0.22 -5.75 -1.59
C GLU A 119 -1.51 -5.24 -2.19
N THR A 120 -1.42 -4.13 -2.93
CA THR A 120 -2.56 -3.54 -3.63
C THR A 120 -2.73 -4.09 -5.04
N ASN A 121 -3.97 -4.13 -5.50
CA ASN A 121 -4.35 -4.50 -6.86
C ASN A 121 -3.78 -3.51 -7.90
N ALA A 122 -3.38 -4.05 -9.05
CA ALA A 122 -2.84 -3.35 -10.21
C ALA A 122 -3.21 -4.14 -11.48
N PRO A 123 -3.30 -3.51 -12.66
CA PRO A 123 -3.46 -4.25 -13.90
C PRO A 123 -2.24 -5.11 -14.18
N GLU A 124 -2.44 -6.19 -14.94
CA GLU A 124 -1.39 -7.10 -15.38
C GLU A 124 -0.18 -6.35 -15.96
N PHE A 125 1.00 -6.58 -15.35
CA PHE A 125 2.29 -5.95 -15.61
C PHE A 125 2.31 -4.40 -15.61
N GLY A 126 1.24 -3.77 -15.13
CA GLY A 126 1.12 -2.33 -15.05
C GLY A 126 0.89 -1.64 -16.39
N PHE A 127 0.47 -2.38 -17.42
CA PHE A 127 0.36 -1.87 -18.80
C PHE A 127 -0.91 -1.06 -19.10
N LYS A 128 -1.91 -1.08 -18.23
CA LYS A 128 -3.17 -0.36 -18.39
C LYS A 128 -3.29 0.81 -17.41
N ASN A 129 -4.12 1.78 -17.77
CA ASN A 129 -4.48 2.95 -16.95
C ASN A 129 -5.75 2.72 -16.11
N VAL A 130 -6.19 1.47 -16.01
CA VAL A 130 -7.29 0.97 -15.17
C VAL A 130 -6.77 -0.26 -14.41
N THR A 131 -7.44 -0.69 -13.35
CA THR A 131 -7.04 -1.86 -12.55
C THR A 131 -8.09 -2.96 -12.73
N ASP A 132 -7.82 -3.83 -13.69
CA ASP A 132 -8.71 -4.88 -14.21
C ASP A 132 -7.93 -6.18 -14.46
N ALA A 133 -7.09 -6.57 -13.50
CA ALA A 133 -6.27 -7.76 -13.62
C ALA A 133 -7.15 -9.01 -13.60
N MET A 134 -7.07 -9.85 -14.64
CA MET A 134 -7.85 -11.09 -14.73
C MET A 134 -7.61 -12.02 -13.54
N LEU A 135 -6.40 -12.02 -12.96
CA LEU A 135 -6.04 -12.84 -11.80
C LEU A 135 -6.79 -12.44 -10.53
N TYR A 136 -7.06 -11.16 -10.33
CA TYR A 136 -7.60 -10.61 -9.07
C TYR A 136 -8.96 -9.94 -9.21
N GLY A 137 -9.44 -9.72 -10.44
CA GLY A 137 -10.63 -8.93 -10.73
C GLY A 137 -10.38 -7.42 -10.72
N ASP A 138 -11.44 -6.70 -11.07
CA ASP A 138 -11.43 -5.24 -11.13
C ASP A 138 -11.32 -4.63 -9.74
N ALA A 139 -10.53 -3.57 -9.61
CA ALA A 139 -10.61 -2.65 -8.48
C ALA A 139 -11.62 -1.55 -8.79
N HIS A 140 -12.23 -0.97 -7.75
CA HIS A 140 -13.29 0.01 -7.87
C HIS A 140 -12.92 1.35 -7.23
N ASN A 141 -13.50 2.42 -7.76
CA ASN A 141 -13.28 3.78 -7.29
C ASN A 141 -13.99 3.99 -5.93
N PRO A 142 -13.31 4.58 -4.93
CA PRO A 142 -13.88 4.79 -3.60
C PRO A 142 -15.04 5.80 -3.57
N TRP A 143 -15.15 6.66 -4.58
CA TRP A 143 -16.24 7.64 -4.69
C TRP A 143 -17.50 7.09 -5.35
N ASN A 144 -17.35 6.09 -6.24
CA ASN A 144 -18.44 5.38 -6.88
C ASN A 144 -17.92 4.04 -7.43
N THR A 145 -18.43 2.93 -6.90
CA THR A 145 -17.97 1.57 -7.24
C THR A 145 -18.27 1.15 -8.68
N ASP A 146 -19.15 1.86 -9.39
CA ASP A 146 -19.41 1.63 -10.82
C ASP A 146 -18.26 2.12 -11.72
N PHE A 147 -17.27 2.81 -11.17
CA PHE A 147 -16.13 3.37 -11.90
C PHE A 147 -14.80 2.77 -11.48
N GLN A 148 -13.82 2.87 -12.39
CA GLN A 148 -12.43 2.44 -12.15
C GLN A 148 -11.67 3.46 -11.28
N PRO A 149 -10.78 3.02 -10.38
CA PRO A 149 -9.92 3.90 -9.59
C PRO A 149 -8.72 4.44 -10.40
N GLY A 150 -8.61 4.07 -11.68
CA GLY A 150 -7.46 4.35 -12.54
C GLY A 150 -6.34 3.32 -12.35
N GLY A 151 -5.20 3.55 -13.00
CA GLY A 151 -4.11 2.57 -13.01
C GLY A 151 -2.78 3.12 -13.51
N SER A 152 -1.67 2.42 -13.29
CA SER A 152 -1.63 1.06 -12.73
C SER A 152 -1.56 0.97 -11.20
N SER A 153 -1.49 2.07 -10.45
CA SER A 153 -1.53 2.04 -8.97
C SER A 153 -2.95 2.23 -8.42
N GLY A 154 -3.94 1.60 -9.05
CA GLY A 154 -5.36 1.79 -8.73
C GLY A 154 -5.74 1.34 -7.33
N GLY A 155 -5.28 0.16 -6.88
CA GLY A 155 -5.54 -0.31 -5.52
C GLY A 155 -4.96 0.62 -4.45
N SER A 156 -3.74 1.14 -4.67
CA SER A 156 -3.13 2.16 -3.79
C SER A 156 -3.99 3.41 -3.67
N ALA A 157 -4.46 3.95 -4.80
CA ALA A 157 -5.27 5.16 -4.81
C ALA A 157 -6.67 4.93 -4.26
N ALA A 158 -7.26 3.76 -4.51
CA ALA A 158 -8.56 3.37 -3.97
C ALA A 158 -8.52 3.22 -2.44
N ALA A 159 -7.49 2.56 -1.89
CA ALA A 159 -7.35 2.39 -0.44
C ALA A 159 -7.12 3.74 0.28
N VAL A 160 -6.30 4.64 -0.29
CA VAL A 160 -6.09 5.98 0.27
C VAL A 160 -7.34 6.85 0.11
N GLY A 161 -7.97 6.86 -1.07
CA GLY A 161 -9.20 7.63 -1.33
C GLY A 161 -10.40 7.13 -0.55
N GLY A 162 -10.45 5.84 -0.23
CA GLY A 162 -11.42 5.22 0.67
C GLY A 162 -11.12 5.43 2.16
N ALA A 163 -10.08 6.21 2.48
CA ALA A 163 -9.64 6.53 3.83
C ALA A 163 -9.33 5.29 4.69
N TRP A 164 -8.71 4.27 4.10
CA TRP A 164 -8.27 3.09 4.87
C TRP A 164 -6.92 3.32 5.54
N LEU A 165 -6.08 4.16 4.92
CA LEU A 165 -4.75 4.52 5.39
C LEU A 165 -4.31 5.86 4.76
N PRO A 166 -3.42 6.63 5.41
CA PRO A 166 -3.05 7.96 4.93
C PRO A 166 -2.02 7.96 3.79
N ILE A 167 -1.31 6.85 3.57
CA ILE A 167 -0.27 6.74 2.54
C ILE A 167 -0.15 5.30 2.04
N ALA A 168 0.08 5.14 0.73
CA ALA A 168 0.33 3.85 0.09
C ALA A 168 1.49 3.96 -0.92
N GLY A 169 2.16 2.85 -1.19
CA GLY A 169 3.19 2.76 -2.21
C GLY A 169 2.61 2.79 -3.62
N GLY A 170 3.38 3.34 -4.58
CA GLY A 170 3.08 3.27 -6.01
C GLY A 170 4.33 3.34 -6.88
N ASN A 171 4.17 3.19 -8.20
CA ASN A 171 5.21 3.51 -9.19
C ASN A 171 4.56 4.04 -10.47
N ASP A 172 5.31 4.86 -11.21
CA ASP A 172 4.79 5.65 -12.35
C ASP A 172 5.84 5.73 -13.46
N GLY A 173 5.59 4.98 -14.54
CA GLY A 173 6.33 5.06 -15.80
C GLY A 173 5.70 6.01 -16.82
N GLY A 174 4.37 6.01 -16.92
CA GLY A 174 3.60 6.80 -17.89
C GLY A 174 2.42 7.57 -17.32
N GLY A 175 2.28 7.63 -15.99
CA GLY A 175 1.11 8.20 -15.31
C GLY A 175 0.59 7.34 -14.17
N SER A 176 1.17 6.17 -13.92
CA SER A 176 0.57 5.16 -13.05
C SER A 176 0.42 5.51 -11.57
N ILE A 177 0.96 6.65 -11.09
CA ILE A 177 0.59 7.23 -9.78
C ILE A 177 -0.41 8.38 -10.02
N ARG A 178 -0.11 9.28 -10.95
CA ARG A 178 -0.87 10.53 -11.16
C ARG A 178 -2.28 10.29 -11.71
N ILE A 179 -2.46 9.35 -12.63
CA ILE A 179 -3.76 8.97 -13.20
C ILE A 179 -4.70 8.43 -12.11
N PRO A 180 -4.34 7.37 -11.35
CA PRO A 180 -5.24 6.86 -10.32
C PRO A 180 -5.46 7.86 -9.18
N SER A 181 -4.48 8.73 -8.89
CA SER A 181 -4.68 9.81 -7.92
C SER A 181 -5.73 10.83 -8.38
N SER A 182 -5.73 11.17 -9.67
CA SER A 182 -6.79 12.00 -10.27
C SER A 182 -8.16 11.35 -10.16
N PHE A 183 -8.27 10.06 -10.51
CA PHE A 183 -9.55 9.34 -10.52
C PHE A 183 -10.11 9.13 -9.11
N SER A 184 -9.24 8.85 -8.14
CA SER A 184 -9.63 8.52 -6.76
C SER A 184 -9.57 9.72 -5.81
N GLY A 185 -9.31 10.93 -6.31
CA GLY A 185 -9.33 12.15 -5.50
C GLY A 185 -8.21 12.24 -4.45
N THR A 186 -7.01 11.73 -4.75
CA THR A 186 -5.87 11.70 -3.82
C THR A 186 -4.68 12.52 -4.33
N ILE A 187 -3.68 12.74 -3.47
CA ILE A 187 -2.42 13.37 -3.85
C ILE A 187 -1.44 12.28 -4.31
N GLY A 188 -1.00 12.38 -5.57
CA GLY A 188 -0.03 11.45 -6.17
C GLY A 188 1.27 12.14 -6.57
N LEU A 189 2.40 11.70 -6.00
CA LEU A 189 3.72 12.23 -6.34
C LEU A 189 4.54 11.23 -7.16
N LYS A 190 4.93 11.62 -8.38
CA LYS A 190 6.02 10.98 -9.12
C LYS A 190 7.26 11.87 -9.07
N PRO A 191 8.27 11.55 -8.25
CA PRO A 191 9.52 12.31 -8.19
C PRO A 191 10.26 12.35 -9.54
N THR A 192 11.28 13.21 -9.62
CA THR A 192 12.22 13.21 -10.76
C THR A 192 12.81 11.81 -10.94
N ARG A 193 12.98 11.38 -12.20
CA ARG A 193 13.56 10.07 -12.52
C ARG A 193 14.93 9.93 -11.84
N GLY A 194 15.17 8.79 -11.21
CA GLY A 194 16.40 8.51 -10.46
C GLY A 194 16.44 9.05 -9.02
N ARG A 195 15.42 9.81 -8.57
CA ARG A 195 15.34 10.27 -7.17
C ARG A 195 15.05 9.14 -6.19
N VAL A 196 14.27 8.15 -6.62
CA VAL A 196 13.89 6.98 -5.83
C VAL A 196 14.69 5.79 -6.35
N PRO A 197 15.20 4.90 -5.47
CA PRO A 197 15.89 3.68 -5.89
C PRO A 197 15.01 2.84 -6.81
N ALA A 198 15.44 2.70 -8.07
CA ALA A 198 14.78 1.84 -9.07
C ALA A 198 15.53 0.51 -9.27
N GLY A 199 16.78 0.43 -8.80
CA GLY A 199 17.65 -0.73 -8.91
C GLY A 199 19.06 -0.44 -8.34
N PRO A 200 19.92 -1.46 -8.18
CA PRO A 200 19.59 -2.88 -8.33
C PRO A 200 18.51 -3.30 -7.33
N ILE A 201 17.77 -4.35 -7.68
CA ILE A 201 16.70 -4.89 -6.84
C ILE A 201 17.24 -5.81 -5.74
N GLU A 202 18.54 -6.11 -5.80
CA GLU A 202 19.37 -6.87 -4.85
C GLU A 202 20.49 -6.00 -4.26
#